data_AF-A0A8C0PB73-F1
#
_entry.id   AF-A0A8C0PB73-F1
#
_cell.length_a   1.000
_cell.length_b   1.000
_cell.length_c   1.000
_cell.angle_alpha   90.00
_cell.angle_beta   90.00
_cell.angle_gamma   90.00
#
_symmetry.space_group_name_H-M   'P 1'
#
loop_
_entity.id
_entity.type
_entity.pdbx_description
1 polymer ?
#
loop_
_entity_poly.entity_id
_entity_poly.type
_entity_poly.pdbx_seq_one_letter_code
_entity_poly.pdbx_strand_id
1 'polypeptide(L)'
;MFYHSGPSRGGGFDPITGDRAACPLEIMSSCGIRAPALTWPFLSPLSAAGQQNYDLLVIGGGSGGLACAKEAAQLGKKVAVVDYVEPSPRGTKWGLGGTCVNVGCIPKKLMHQAALLGSMIRDAPHYGWDVAQPVLHDWRTMAEAVQNHVKSLNWGHRVQLQDRKVTYFNVKASFVNEHTVCGVAKGGKETLLSAEHIVIATGGRPRYPTHIEGALEYGITSDDIFWLKESPGKTLVVGASYVALECAGFLTGLGLDTTIMIRSIPLRGFDQQMSSLVTEYMASQGTRFLRGCTPSRVRRLPDGQLQVTWENLTSGKEDVGTFDTVLWAIGRIPETKSLNLEKAGVNTNPNSQKILVNAQEATSVPHIYAIGDVAEVPTTVFTPLEYGCVGLSEEEAVTRHGEEHVEVYHAYYKPLEFTVAERDASQCYVKVSVLVVQGWACPAARDRGRAGTQGGEAPCNHPHPRPGPPMQPGVPSPAGLTIDSVACRWCACGSPRSWSWACTSSVPMQAKSLKDLLWGSSKCRGISALNDAQTGVPLKAERGMVIGSLLHRCRPYVALCVFSRASPQTWQVSSQERQLASPASCY
;
A
#
# COMPACT_ATOMS: atom_id res chain seq x y z
N MET A 1 8.38 22.67 56.46
CA MET A 1 7.88 22.96 57.83
C MET A 1 7.69 21.63 58.57
N PHE A 2 7.58 21.66 59.90
CA PHE A 2 7.50 20.56 60.89
C PHE A 2 6.72 19.29 60.43
N TYR A 3 7.22 18.05 60.64
CA TYR A 3 7.30 17.23 61.89
C TYR A 3 5.91 16.92 62.50
N HIS A 4 5.55 15.74 63.05
CA HIS A 4 6.23 14.47 63.45
C HIS A 4 5.15 13.31 63.45
N SER A 5 5.28 12.04 63.91
CA SER A 5 6.35 11.27 64.58
C SER A 5 6.52 9.80 64.10
N GLY A 6 5.92 8.76 64.72
CA GLY A 6 6.32 7.34 64.50
C GLY A 6 5.62 6.22 65.34
N PRO A 7 6.22 5.00 65.48
CA PRO A 7 5.47 3.71 65.36
C PRO A 7 5.76 2.58 66.39
N SER A 8 5.01 1.45 66.36
CA SER A 8 5.49 0.13 66.86
C SER A 8 4.66 -1.12 66.47
N ARG A 9 5.37 -2.22 66.13
CA ARG A 9 5.21 -3.69 66.40
C ARG A 9 3.87 -4.25 66.97
N GLY A 10 3.43 -5.50 66.72
CA GLY A 10 3.97 -6.62 65.92
C GLY A 10 3.68 -8.02 66.53
N GLY A 11 3.65 -9.09 65.73
CA GLY A 11 3.52 -10.51 66.20
C GLY A 11 2.12 -11.15 66.03
N GLY A 12 2.05 -12.49 66.03
CA GLY A 12 0.81 -13.29 65.93
C GLY A 12 1.06 -14.79 66.12
N PHE A 13 0.00 -15.61 66.25
CA PHE A 13 0.04 -17.08 66.29
C PHE A 13 -1.34 -17.71 65.98
N ASP A 14 -1.34 -18.99 65.58
CA ASP A 14 -2.47 -19.92 65.31
C ASP A 14 -2.47 -21.02 66.42
N PRO A 15 -3.23 -22.17 66.42
CA PRO A 15 -4.29 -22.70 65.53
C PRO A 15 -5.47 -23.43 66.29
N ILE A 16 -6.18 -24.36 65.60
CA ILE A 16 -6.80 -25.64 66.09
C ILE A 16 -8.36 -25.83 66.14
N THR A 17 -8.85 -26.67 65.21
CA THR A 17 -10.01 -27.63 65.18
C THR A 17 -11.44 -27.30 65.66
N GLY A 18 -12.42 -27.82 64.88
CA GLY A 18 -13.75 -28.26 65.32
C GLY A 18 -14.36 -29.26 64.30
N ASP A 19 -15.04 -30.32 64.74
CA ASP A 19 -15.51 -31.44 63.90
C ASP A 19 -16.95 -31.89 64.24
N ARG A 20 -17.67 -32.47 63.25
CA ARG A 20 -18.97 -33.19 63.28
C ARG A 20 -20.23 -32.51 63.85
N ALA A 21 -21.31 -32.61 63.07
CA ALA A 21 -22.61 -33.14 63.53
C ALA A 21 -23.38 -33.73 62.32
N ALA A 22 -24.28 -34.69 62.55
CA ALA A 22 -25.09 -35.35 61.51
C ALA A 22 -26.55 -35.56 61.98
N CYS A 23 -27.48 -35.78 61.05
CA CYS A 23 -28.86 -36.18 61.34
C CYS A 23 -29.34 -37.32 60.39
N PRO A 24 -30.37 -38.11 60.77
CA PRO A 24 -30.54 -39.48 60.26
C PRO A 24 -31.77 -39.72 59.37
N LEU A 25 -31.95 -40.98 58.97
CA LEU A 25 -33.07 -41.55 58.21
C LEU A 25 -33.91 -42.50 59.09
N GLU A 26 -35.24 -42.43 59.01
CA GLU A 26 -36.27 -43.46 59.32
C GLU A 26 -37.68 -42.87 58.97
N ILE A 27 -38.81 -43.59 58.84
CA ILE A 27 -39.18 -44.85 58.14
C ILE A 27 -40.73 -44.86 57.99
N MET A 28 -41.29 -45.23 56.81
CA MET A 28 -42.72 -45.58 56.52
C MET A 28 -43.85 -44.54 56.89
N SER A 29 -45.07 -44.56 56.35
CA SER A 29 -45.84 -45.60 55.63
C SER A 29 -46.85 -45.07 54.57
N SER A 30 -47.37 -46.00 53.75
CA SER A 30 -48.65 -46.01 53.00
C SER A 30 -49.33 -44.71 52.52
N CYS A 31 -49.40 -44.55 51.19
CA CYS A 31 -50.68 -44.69 50.45
C CYS A 31 -50.39 -45.02 48.98
N GLY A 32 -51.33 -45.62 48.24
CA GLY A 32 -51.10 -46.11 46.87
C GLY A 32 -52.16 -45.66 45.87
N ILE A 33 -51.75 -45.42 44.62
CA ILE A 33 -52.60 -45.30 43.42
C ILE A 33 -51.76 -45.69 42.19
N ARG A 34 -52.42 -46.10 41.09
CA ARG A 34 -51.79 -46.72 39.91
C ARG A 34 -51.00 -45.71 39.05
N ALA A 35 -49.90 -46.16 38.46
CA ALA A 35 -49.12 -45.41 37.48
C ALA A 35 -49.63 -45.60 36.04
N PRO A 36 -49.72 -44.54 35.22
CA PRO A 36 -49.65 -44.62 33.76
C PRO A 36 -48.19 -44.60 33.29
N ALA A 37 -47.93 -45.05 32.05
CA ALA A 37 -46.57 -45.21 31.53
C ALA A 37 -45.88 -43.86 31.17
N LEU A 38 -44.58 -43.77 31.47
CA LEU A 38 -43.71 -42.68 31.01
C LEU A 38 -43.41 -42.83 29.51
N THR A 39 -44.11 -42.04 28.68
CA THR A 39 -43.63 -41.74 27.33
C THR A 39 -42.45 -40.78 27.42
N TRP A 40 -41.27 -41.22 26.98
CA TRP A 40 -40.12 -40.33 26.85
C TRP A 40 -40.41 -39.28 25.76
N PRO A 41 -40.35 -37.96 26.06
CA PRO A 41 -40.31 -36.96 25.02
C PRO A 41 -39.00 -37.13 24.23
N PHE A 42 -39.05 -36.90 22.92
CA PHE A 42 -37.89 -37.01 22.04
C PHE A 42 -36.72 -36.16 22.58
N LEU A 43 -35.55 -36.79 22.71
CA LEU A 43 -34.28 -36.08 22.86
C LEU A 43 -34.07 -35.23 21.61
N SER A 44 -34.41 -33.95 21.71
CA SER A 44 -33.83 -32.94 20.82
C SER A 44 -32.31 -33.03 20.97
N PRO A 45 -31.53 -32.99 19.87
CA PRO A 45 -30.07 -33.03 19.98
C PRO A 45 -29.60 -31.88 20.87
N LEU A 46 -28.63 -32.13 21.74
CA LEU A 46 -28.09 -31.10 22.62
C LEU A 46 -27.50 -29.97 21.76
N SER A 47 -28.15 -28.81 21.78
CA SER A 47 -27.55 -27.57 21.29
C SER A 47 -26.25 -27.35 22.05
N ALA A 48 -25.12 -27.40 21.35
CA ALA A 48 -23.79 -27.29 21.95
C ALA A 48 -23.63 -25.95 22.70
N ALA A 49 -23.70 -26.01 24.03
CA ALA A 49 -23.74 -24.84 24.90
C ALA A 49 -22.38 -24.13 24.93
N GLY A 50 -22.17 -23.19 23.99
CA GLY A 50 -20.97 -22.35 23.93
C GLY A 50 -20.56 -21.91 22.52
N GLN A 51 -21.09 -22.55 21.47
CA GLN A 51 -20.76 -22.22 20.08
C GLN A 51 -21.58 -21.01 19.58
N GLN A 52 -20.92 -20.02 18.97
CA GLN A 52 -21.58 -18.83 18.42
C GLN A 52 -21.51 -18.79 16.89
N ASN A 53 -22.69 -18.67 16.27
CA ASN A 53 -22.85 -18.70 14.81
C ASN A 53 -22.90 -17.30 14.19
N TYR A 54 -22.23 -17.10 13.08
CA TYR A 54 -22.14 -15.86 12.31
C TYR A 54 -22.31 -16.12 10.81
N ASP A 55 -22.67 -15.10 10.04
CA ASP A 55 -22.70 -15.21 8.58
C ASP A 55 -21.28 -15.13 8.02
N LEU A 56 -20.45 -14.27 8.65
CA LEU A 56 -19.05 -14.07 8.32
C LEU A 56 -18.18 -14.03 9.59
N LEU A 57 -17.13 -14.84 9.61
CA LEU A 57 -16.04 -14.75 10.59
C LEU A 57 -14.75 -14.27 9.91
N VAL A 58 -14.21 -13.14 10.36
CA VAL A 58 -12.95 -12.60 9.85
C VAL A 58 -11.82 -12.86 10.84
N ILE A 59 -10.77 -13.53 10.39
CA ILE A 59 -9.59 -13.91 11.17
C ILE A 59 -8.45 -12.92 10.90
N GLY A 60 -8.29 -11.94 11.79
CA GLY A 60 -7.28 -10.88 11.72
C GLY A 60 -7.89 -9.48 11.64
N GLY A 61 -7.69 -8.67 12.69
CA GLY A 61 -8.13 -7.28 12.78
C GLY A 61 -7.21 -6.30 12.04
N GLY A 62 -6.67 -6.71 10.89
CA GLY A 62 -5.81 -5.89 10.02
C GLY A 62 -6.58 -5.09 8.98
N SER A 63 -5.85 -4.44 8.06
CA SER A 63 -6.42 -3.55 7.04
C SER A 63 -7.47 -4.23 6.15
N GLY A 64 -7.17 -5.41 5.61
CA GLY A 64 -8.12 -6.19 4.80
C GLY A 64 -9.32 -6.68 5.61
N GLY A 65 -9.05 -7.31 6.76
CA GLY A 65 -10.10 -7.87 7.62
C GLY A 65 -11.07 -6.83 8.16
N LEU A 66 -10.58 -5.68 8.63
CA LEU A 66 -11.44 -4.58 9.11
C LEU A 66 -12.16 -3.83 7.98
N ALA A 67 -11.71 -3.92 6.73
CA ALA A 67 -12.50 -3.43 5.59
C ALA A 67 -13.64 -4.40 5.28
N CYS A 68 -13.31 -5.68 5.04
CA CYS A 68 -14.25 -6.76 4.76
C CYS A 68 -15.36 -6.85 5.81
N ALA A 69 -15.02 -6.85 7.10
CA ALA A 69 -16.00 -6.97 8.18
C ALA A 69 -16.98 -5.80 8.27
N LYS A 70 -16.53 -4.57 7.96
CA LYS A 70 -17.40 -3.38 7.97
C LYS A 70 -18.34 -3.37 6.78
N GLU A 71 -17.84 -3.73 5.60
CA GLU A 71 -18.64 -3.78 4.37
C GLU A 71 -19.73 -4.86 4.47
N ALA A 72 -19.38 -6.07 4.91
CA ALA A 72 -20.35 -7.15 5.11
C ALA A 72 -21.45 -6.78 6.13
N ALA A 73 -21.10 -6.09 7.22
CA ALA A 73 -22.08 -5.60 8.18
C ALA A 73 -22.97 -4.47 7.63
N GLN A 74 -22.45 -3.63 6.73
CA GLN A 74 -23.26 -2.64 6.00
C GLN A 74 -24.23 -3.29 5.00
N LEU A 75 -23.89 -4.48 4.49
CA LEU A 75 -24.79 -5.36 3.72
C LEU A 75 -25.74 -6.19 4.63
N GLY A 76 -25.85 -5.86 5.91
CA GLY A 76 -26.81 -6.45 6.85
C GLY A 76 -26.40 -7.82 7.43
N LYS A 77 -25.19 -8.32 7.12
CA LYS A 77 -24.71 -9.61 7.62
C LYS A 77 -24.29 -9.56 9.09
N LYS A 78 -24.48 -10.67 9.81
CA LYS A 78 -24.01 -10.86 11.18
C LYS A 78 -22.52 -11.24 11.19
N VAL A 79 -21.64 -10.27 11.47
CA VAL A 79 -20.18 -10.44 11.36
C VAL A 79 -19.49 -10.57 12.72
N ALA A 80 -18.48 -11.44 12.80
CA ALA A 80 -17.48 -11.46 13.86
C ALA A 80 -16.07 -11.14 13.33
N VAL A 81 -15.25 -10.47 14.14
CA VAL A 81 -13.82 -10.27 13.92
C VAL A 81 -13.05 -10.82 15.12
N VAL A 82 -12.13 -11.75 14.87
CA VAL A 82 -11.11 -12.16 15.85
C VAL A 82 -9.80 -11.46 15.52
N ASP A 83 -9.15 -10.85 16.52
CA ASP A 83 -7.83 -10.25 16.40
C ASP A 83 -6.95 -10.61 17.61
N TYR A 84 -5.66 -10.79 17.38
CA TYR A 84 -4.70 -11.04 18.45
C TYR A 84 -3.29 -10.60 18.05
N VAL A 85 -2.66 -9.77 18.88
CA VAL A 85 -1.28 -9.33 18.70
C VAL A 85 -0.38 -10.15 19.61
N GLU A 86 0.24 -11.19 19.04
CA GLU A 86 1.33 -11.90 19.70
C GLU A 86 2.51 -10.93 19.89
N PRO A 87 3.05 -10.76 21.10
CA PRO A 87 4.17 -9.85 21.33
C PRO A 87 5.38 -10.18 20.45
N SER A 88 6.19 -9.17 20.14
CA SER A 88 7.55 -9.41 19.62
C SER A 88 8.41 -10.13 20.67
N PRO A 89 9.57 -10.71 20.29
CA PRO A 89 10.56 -11.22 21.25
C PRO A 89 11.05 -10.18 22.28
N ARG A 90 10.81 -8.88 22.03
CA ARG A 90 11.14 -7.77 22.95
C ARG A 90 9.96 -7.35 23.83
N GLY A 91 8.83 -8.04 23.73
CA GLY A 91 7.60 -7.77 24.47
C GLY A 91 6.67 -6.74 23.84
N THR A 92 7.01 -6.20 22.65
CA THR A 92 6.23 -5.14 22.00
C THR A 92 4.91 -5.68 21.45
N LYS A 93 3.80 -4.97 21.74
CA LYS A 93 2.46 -5.27 21.25
C LYS A 93 1.62 -4.00 21.19
N TRP A 94 0.51 -4.04 20.45
CA TRP A 94 -0.29 -2.86 20.08
C TRP A 94 -1.80 -3.17 20.04
N GLY A 95 -2.60 -2.24 19.48
CA GLY A 95 -4.06 -2.34 19.42
C GLY A 95 -4.63 -2.75 18.06
N LEU A 96 -5.97 -2.83 17.99
CA LEU A 96 -6.72 -3.18 16.79
C LEU A 96 -6.34 -2.30 15.57
N GLY A 97 -6.22 -2.91 14.38
CA GLY A 97 -5.79 -2.25 13.14
C GLY A 97 -4.66 -2.96 12.40
N GLY A 98 -4.06 -3.99 13.01
CA GLY A 98 -2.98 -4.79 12.44
C GLY A 98 -1.71 -3.99 12.09
N THR A 99 -0.88 -4.57 11.21
CA THR A 99 0.46 -4.06 10.87
C THR A 99 0.46 -2.61 10.38
N CYS A 100 -0.35 -2.29 9.37
CA CYS A 100 -0.29 -0.99 8.68
C CYS A 100 -0.59 0.20 9.61
N VAL A 101 -1.53 0.03 10.56
CA VAL A 101 -1.88 1.04 11.56
C VAL A 101 -0.81 1.17 12.65
N ASN A 102 -0.28 0.05 13.15
CA ASN A 102 0.48 0.04 14.40
C ASN A 102 2.00 -0.01 14.26
N VAL A 103 2.51 -0.67 13.23
CA VAL A 103 3.93 -1.03 13.04
C VAL A 103 4.33 -1.07 11.56
N GLY A 104 3.68 -0.22 10.75
CA GLY A 104 3.78 -0.24 9.30
C GLY A 104 3.51 1.13 8.70
N CYS A 105 2.64 1.18 7.69
CA CYS A 105 2.37 2.37 6.86
C CYS A 105 2.28 3.69 7.64
N ILE A 106 1.46 3.73 8.70
CA ILE A 106 1.16 4.94 9.46
C ILE A 106 2.40 5.45 10.22
N PRO A 107 2.97 4.73 11.20
CA PRO A 107 4.14 5.23 11.93
C PRO A 107 5.38 5.38 11.04
N LYS A 108 5.58 4.50 10.05
CA LYS A 108 6.66 4.65 9.04
C LYS A 108 6.54 5.98 8.30
N LYS A 109 5.35 6.31 7.78
CA LYS A 109 5.17 7.54 7.00
C LYS A 109 5.23 8.81 7.87
N LEU A 110 4.84 8.72 9.15
CA LEU A 110 4.99 9.83 10.10
C LEU A 110 6.46 10.08 10.47
N MET A 111 7.25 9.04 10.78
CA MET A 111 8.70 9.19 11.04
C MET A 111 9.47 9.63 9.78
N HIS A 112 9.10 9.12 8.61
CA HIS A 112 9.61 9.62 7.33
C HIS A 112 9.26 11.11 7.11
N GLN A 113 8.03 11.55 7.43
CA GLN A 113 7.67 12.97 7.33
C GLN A 113 8.43 13.85 8.35
N ALA A 114 8.84 13.33 9.51
CA ALA A 114 9.74 14.03 10.42
C ALA A 114 11.16 14.19 9.82
N ALA A 115 11.70 13.16 9.16
CA ALA A 115 12.95 13.24 8.40
C ALA A 115 12.87 14.23 7.21
N LEU A 116 11.71 14.28 6.52
CA LEU A 116 11.46 15.30 5.49
C LEU A 116 11.40 16.72 6.08
N LEU A 117 10.78 16.91 7.25
CA LEU A 117 10.77 18.21 7.94
C LEU A 117 12.18 18.67 8.33
N GLY A 118 13.04 17.75 8.79
CA GLY A 118 14.46 18.03 9.04
C GLY A 118 15.20 18.50 7.78
N SER A 119 14.76 18.10 6.58
CA SER A 119 15.26 18.62 5.31
C SER A 119 14.66 19.99 4.97
N MET A 120 13.34 20.16 5.11
CA MET A 120 12.64 21.43 4.88
C MET A 120 13.18 22.57 5.77
N ILE A 121 13.63 22.25 6.98
CA ILE A 121 14.29 23.18 7.92
C ILE A 121 15.65 23.67 7.40
N ARG A 122 16.38 22.86 6.62
CA ARG A 122 17.62 23.26 5.93
C ARG A 122 17.35 24.00 4.63
N ASP A 123 16.25 23.65 3.95
CA ASP A 123 15.82 24.31 2.71
C ASP A 123 15.28 25.73 2.99
N ALA A 124 14.69 25.99 4.17
CA ALA A 124 13.97 27.22 4.48
C ALA A 124 14.80 28.54 4.44
N PRO A 125 16.07 28.60 4.90
CA PRO A 125 16.90 29.80 4.75
C PRO A 125 17.11 30.26 3.31
N HIS A 126 17.18 29.33 2.34
CA HIS A 126 17.25 29.67 0.92
C HIS A 126 15.99 30.37 0.40
N TYR A 127 14.85 30.18 1.08
CA TYR A 127 13.58 30.86 0.84
C TYR A 127 13.39 32.12 1.73
N GLY A 128 14.43 32.57 2.44
CA GLY A 128 14.41 33.80 3.23
C GLY A 128 13.88 33.65 4.67
N TRP A 129 13.74 32.43 5.19
CA TRP A 129 13.39 32.20 6.59
C TRP A 129 14.61 32.19 7.50
N ASP A 130 14.71 33.16 8.42
CA ASP A 130 15.72 33.15 9.47
C ASP A 130 15.40 32.06 10.50
N VAL A 131 16.11 30.92 10.40
CA VAL A 131 15.94 29.75 11.27
C VAL A 131 17.29 29.44 11.91
N ALA A 132 17.36 29.60 13.24
CA ALA A 132 18.57 29.31 14.00
C ALA A 132 19.01 27.85 13.84
N GLN A 133 20.29 27.63 13.53
CA GLN A 133 20.91 26.31 13.34
C GLN A 133 22.04 26.07 14.35
N PRO A 134 22.33 24.82 14.73
CA PRO A 134 21.67 23.58 14.29
C PRO A 134 20.36 23.29 15.05
N VAL A 135 19.29 22.95 14.32
CA VAL A 135 18.06 22.42 14.92
C VAL A 135 18.27 20.95 15.29
N LEU A 136 18.07 20.61 16.57
CA LEU A 136 18.15 19.24 17.08
C LEU A 136 16.77 18.55 17.05
N HIS A 137 16.77 17.23 16.84
CA HIS A 137 15.57 16.40 16.86
C HIS A 137 15.47 15.59 18.16
N ASP A 138 14.32 15.63 18.84
CA ASP A 138 14.02 14.76 19.98
C ASP A 138 13.17 13.54 19.58
N TRP A 139 13.74 12.34 19.80
CA TRP A 139 13.05 11.08 19.55
C TRP A 139 11.80 10.90 20.40
N ARG A 140 11.81 11.32 21.68
CA ARG A 140 10.72 11.04 22.62
C ARG A 140 9.44 11.76 22.19
N THR A 141 9.55 13.05 21.86
CA THR A 141 8.45 13.89 21.34
C THR A 141 7.87 13.32 20.04
N MET A 142 8.72 12.90 19.09
CA MET A 142 8.26 12.25 17.86
C MET A 142 7.54 10.92 18.15
N ALA A 143 8.14 10.05 18.94
CA ALA A 143 7.61 8.73 19.27
C ALA A 143 6.26 8.84 20.01
N GLU A 144 6.14 9.76 20.97
CA GLU A 144 4.87 10.02 21.67
C GLU A 144 3.79 10.53 20.71
N ALA A 145 4.08 11.53 19.88
CA ALA A 145 3.12 12.07 18.92
C ALA A 145 2.61 11.00 17.93
N VAL A 146 3.53 10.18 17.40
CA VAL A 146 3.20 9.05 16.52
C VAL A 146 2.34 8.02 17.24
N GLN A 147 2.75 7.58 18.43
CA GLN A 147 2.01 6.57 19.20
C GLN A 147 0.63 7.09 19.64
N ASN A 148 0.48 8.38 19.93
CA ASN A 148 -0.81 8.98 20.30
C ASN A 148 -1.78 9.02 19.11
N HIS A 149 -1.29 9.26 17.88
CA HIS A 149 -2.09 9.07 16.67
C HIS A 149 -2.46 7.59 16.43
N VAL A 150 -1.52 6.65 16.60
CA VAL A 150 -1.80 5.21 16.46
C VAL A 150 -2.87 4.75 17.47
N LYS A 151 -2.78 5.18 18.74
CA LYS A 151 -3.79 4.90 19.78
C LYS A 151 -5.18 5.43 19.40
N SER A 152 -5.27 6.62 18.81
CA SER A 152 -6.56 7.20 18.38
C SER A 152 -7.17 6.40 17.21
N LEU A 153 -6.35 5.91 16.27
CA LEU A 153 -6.79 4.96 15.24
C LEU A 153 -7.28 3.64 15.87
N ASN A 154 -6.55 3.05 16.83
CA ASN A 154 -6.99 1.83 17.51
C ASN A 154 -8.35 2.00 18.21
N TRP A 155 -8.63 3.20 18.73
CA TRP A 155 -9.94 3.52 19.33
C TRP A 155 -11.01 3.68 18.24
N GLY A 156 -10.75 4.50 17.21
CA GLY A 156 -11.68 4.72 16.09
C GLY A 156 -12.04 3.44 15.33
N HIS A 157 -11.12 2.49 15.20
CA HIS A 157 -11.42 1.16 14.64
C HIS A 157 -12.40 0.36 15.50
N ARG A 158 -12.31 0.42 16.83
CA ARG A 158 -13.25 -0.28 17.73
C ARG A 158 -14.65 0.36 17.69
N VAL A 159 -14.73 1.68 17.73
CA VAL A 159 -15.99 2.44 17.58
C VAL A 159 -16.68 2.06 16.27
N GLN A 160 -15.96 2.11 15.15
CA GLN A 160 -16.54 1.78 13.83
C GLN A 160 -17.03 0.32 13.68
N LEU A 161 -16.53 -0.63 14.48
CA LEU A 161 -17.07 -1.99 14.57
C LEU A 161 -18.34 -2.01 15.43
N GLN A 162 -18.33 -1.34 16.59
CA GLN A 162 -19.46 -1.23 17.50
C GLN A 162 -20.67 -0.55 16.83
N ASP A 163 -20.46 0.56 16.11
CA ASP A 163 -21.50 1.28 15.35
C ASP A 163 -22.21 0.36 14.34
N ARG A 164 -21.44 -0.55 13.73
CA ARG A 164 -21.91 -1.54 12.74
C ARG A 164 -22.36 -2.86 13.37
N LYS A 165 -22.39 -2.95 14.70
CA LYS A 165 -22.78 -4.15 15.47
C LYS A 165 -21.92 -5.40 15.16
N VAL A 166 -20.69 -5.20 14.71
CA VAL A 166 -19.72 -6.29 14.45
C VAL A 166 -19.16 -6.78 15.78
N THR A 167 -19.28 -8.07 16.08
CA THR A 167 -18.74 -8.63 17.33
C THR A 167 -17.21 -8.70 17.25
N TYR A 168 -16.52 -8.00 18.14
CA TYR A 168 -15.06 -7.99 18.22
C TYR A 168 -14.54 -8.88 19.36
N PHE A 169 -13.65 -9.82 19.03
CA PHE A 169 -12.99 -10.71 19.98
C PHE A 169 -11.47 -10.52 19.96
N ASN A 170 -10.90 -10.20 21.12
CA ASN A 170 -9.44 -10.13 21.32
C ASN A 170 -8.91 -11.51 21.74
N VAL A 171 -8.83 -12.44 20.79
CA VAL A 171 -8.56 -13.87 21.01
C VAL A 171 -7.67 -14.44 19.90
N LYS A 172 -6.70 -15.29 20.28
CA LYS A 172 -5.85 -16.00 19.33
C LYS A 172 -6.63 -17.14 18.70
N ALA A 173 -6.85 -17.05 17.39
CA ALA A 173 -7.70 -17.96 16.65
C ALA A 173 -6.94 -19.14 16.04
N SER A 174 -7.56 -20.32 16.01
CA SER A 174 -7.14 -21.46 15.18
C SER A 174 -8.34 -22.31 14.76
N PHE A 175 -8.28 -22.92 13.59
CA PHE A 175 -9.31 -23.81 13.08
C PHE A 175 -9.40 -25.11 13.90
N VAL A 176 -10.64 -25.57 14.07
CA VAL A 176 -11.02 -26.88 14.60
C VAL A 176 -11.52 -27.76 13.47
N ASN A 177 -12.27 -27.18 12.53
CA ASN A 177 -12.68 -27.74 11.23
C ASN A 177 -12.94 -26.59 10.24
N GLU A 178 -13.34 -26.90 9.00
CA GLU A 178 -13.60 -25.92 7.93
C GLU A 178 -14.66 -24.84 8.21
N HIS A 179 -15.52 -25.02 9.21
CA HIS A 179 -16.55 -24.05 9.62
C HIS A 179 -16.35 -23.48 11.03
N THR A 180 -15.42 -24.04 11.82
CA THR A 180 -15.33 -23.78 13.28
C THR A 180 -13.92 -23.39 13.70
N VAL A 181 -13.82 -22.29 14.45
CA VAL A 181 -12.59 -21.69 14.96
C VAL A 181 -12.65 -21.63 16.49
N CYS A 182 -11.59 -22.09 17.15
CA CYS A 182 -11.39 -21.83 18.58
C CYS A 182 -10.60 -20.53 18.75
N GLY A 183 -11.14 -19.58 19.50
CA GLY A 183 -10.46 -18.36 19.94
C GLY A 183 -10.05 -18.45 21.40
N VAL A 184 -8.75 -18.36 21.69
CA VAL A 184 -8.19 -18.38 23.04
C VAL A 184 -7.89 -16.96 23.52
N ALA A 185 -8.52 -16.52 24.62
CA ALA A 185 -8.25 -15.23 25.23
C ALA A 185 -6.95 -15.25 26.07
N LYS A 186 -6.39 -14.06 26.38
CA LYS A 186 -5.17 -13.91 27.21
C LYS A 186 -5.24 -14.58 28.60
N GLY A 187 -6.43 -14.88 29.10
CA GLY A 187 -6.67 -15.62 30.35
C GLY A 187 -6.91 -17.13 30.18
N GLY A 188 -6.55 -17.71 29.03
CA GLY A 188 -6.78 -19.13 28.72
C GLY A 188 -8.23 -19.52 28.41
N LYS A 189 -9.20 -18.61 28.60
CA LYS A 189 -10.61 -18.86 28.23
C LYS A 189 -10.73 -19.07 26.72
N GLU A 190 -11.19 -20.26 26.34
CA GLU A 190 -11.56 -20.60 24.97
C GLU A 190 -12.97 -20.09 24.61
N THR A 191 -13.26 -19.99 23.31
CA THR A 191 -14.58 -19.66 22.76
C THR A 191 -14.68 -20.26 21.35
N LEU A 192 -15.72 -21.05 21.09
CA LEU A 192 -15.98 -21.64 19.78
C LEU A 192 -16.84 -20.71 18.93
N LEU A 193 -16.34 -20.34 17.76
CA LEU A 193 -16.99 -19.50 16.77
C LEU A 193 -17.15 -20.30 15.48
N SER A 194 -18.29 -20.18 14.82
CA SER A 194 -18.51 -20.80 13.51
C SER A 194 -19.27 -19.89 12.56
N ALA A 195 -19.02 -20.05 11.26
CA ALA A 195 -19.66 -19.22 10.25
C ALA A 195 -19.95 -19.92 8.92
N GLU A 196 -20.91 -19.35 8.18
CA GLU A 196 -21.21 -19.70 6.78
C GLU A 196 -20.00 -19.40 5.88
N HIS A 197 -19.36 -18.24 6.07
CA HIS A 197 -18.14 -17.84 5.35
C HIS A 197 -17.02 -17.41 6.31
N ILE A 198 -15.77 -17.67 5.92
CA ILE A 198 -14.58 -17.32 6.71
C ILE A 198 -13.56 -16.57 5.85
N VAL A 199 -13.02 -15.46 6.36
CA VAL A 199 -11.99 -14.65 5.68
C VAL A 199 -10.72 -14.61 6.52
N ILE A 200 -9.61 -15.10 5.96
CA ILE A 200 -8.29 -15.12 6.61
C ILE A 200 -7.51 -13.85 6.20
N ALA A 201 -7.24 -13.00 7.18
CA ALA A 201 -6.60 -11.70 7.01
C ALA A 201 -5.50 -11.44 8.07
N THR A 202 -4.83 -12.51 8.53
CA THR A 202 -3.84 -12.47 9.63
C THR A 202 -2.54 -11.74 9.31
N GLY A 203 -2.24 -11.54 8.01
CA GLY A 203 -1.05 -10.82 7.55
C GLY A 203 0.24 -11.61 7.79
N GLY A 204 1.30 -10.92 8.22
CA GLY A 204 2.60 -11.53 8.49
C GLY A 204 3.47 -10.75 9.48
N ARG A 205 4.48 -11.42 10.05
CA ARG A 205 5.41 -10.89 11.07
C ARG A 205 6.86 -10.82 10.57
N PRO A 206 7.74 -9.99 11.15
CA PRO A 206 9.16 -9.91 10.77
C PRO A 206 9.89 -11.25 10.95
N ARG A 207 10.83 -11.53 10.05
CA ARG A 207 11.73 -12.68 10.16
C ARG A 207 12.98 -12.32 10.98
N TYR A 208 13.27 -13.13 12.00
CA TYR A 208 14.59 -13.15 12.67
C TYR A 208 15.51 -14.19 12.00
N PRO A 209 16.84 -13.97 11.97
CA PRO A 209 17.80 -14.96 11.51
C PRO A 209 18.11 -15.98 12.62
N THR A 210 17.63 -17.21 12.47
CA THR A 210 17.72 -18.28 13.49
C THR A 210 19.10 -18.89 13.67
N HIS A 211 20.05 -18.61 12.77
CA HIS A 211 21.42 -19.14 12.76
C HIS A 211 22.47 -18.15 13.29
N ILE A 212 22.04 -16.97 13.77
CA ILE A 212 22.92 -15.91 14.26
C ILE A 212 22.77 -15.82 15.79
N GLU A 213 23.86 -16.09 16.50
CA GLU A 213 23.94 -15.97 17.95
C GLU A 213 23.58 -14.54 18.41
N GLY A 214 22.79 -14.42 19.48
CA GLY A 214 22.32 -13.15 20.04
C GLY A 214 21.30 -12.36 19.20
N ALA A 215 20.96 -12.81 17.98
CA ALA A 215 20.09 -12.04 17.09
C ALA A 215 18.65 -11.85 17.63
N LEU A 216 18.09 -12.89 18.24
CA LEU A 216 16.75 -12.87 18.85
C LEU A 216 16.72 -12.07 20.16
N GLU A 217 17.82 -12.10 20.90
CA GLU A 217 17.95 -11.56 22.27
C GLU A 217 18.22 -10.05 22.26
N TYR A 218 19.14 -9.61 21.40
CA TYR A 218 19.64 -8.24 21.39
C TYR A 218 19.05 -7.39 20.27
N GLY A 219 18.68 -7.99 19.13
CA GLY A 219 18.12 -7.28 17.99
C GLY A 219 16.64 -6.91 18.14
N ILE A 220 16.19 -5.99 17.29
CA ILE A 220 14.80 -5.52 17.20
C ILE A 220 14.28 -5.68 15.76
N THR A 221 12.99 -5.40 15.54
CA THR A 221 12.35 -5.44 14.21
C THR A 221 11.53 -4.18 13.94
N SER A 222 10.92 -4.10 12.75
CA SER A 222 9.91 -3.08 12.43
C SER A 222 8.75 -3.04 13.43
N ASP A 223 8.46 -4.17 14.09
CA ASP A 223 7.39 -4.27 15.07
C ASP A 223 7.75 -3.56 16.39
N ASP A 224 9.03 -3.27 16.62
CA ASP A 224 9.56 -2.65 17.84
C ASP A 224 9.93 -1.18 17.63
N ILE A 225 10.55 -0.83 16.49
CA ILE A 225 11.16 0.49 16.27
C ILE A 225 10.19 1.66 16.47
N PHE A 226 8.92 1.50 16.07
CA PHE A 226 7.88 2.53 16.20
C PHE A 226 7.36 2.70 17.65
N TRP A 227 7.71 1.78 18.55
CA TRP A 227 7.33 1.75 19.96
C TRP A 227 8.51 1.95 20.92
N LEU A 228 9.72 2.17 20.42
CA LEU A 228 10.88 2.52 21.24
C LEU A 228 10.64 3.85 21.98
N LYS A 229 10.81 3.83 23.30
CA LYS A 229 10.73 5.02 24.16
C LYS A 229 11.95 5.93 23.99
N GLU A 230 13.12 5.32 23.81
CA GLU A 230 14.40 6.01 23.67
C GLU A 230 14.87 5.97 22.22
N SER A 231 15.75 6.91 21.85
CA SER A 231 16.40 6.90 20.53
C SER A 231 17.14 5.57 20.31
N PRO A 232 17.04 4.95 19.13
CA PRO A 232 17.81 3.74 18.81
C PRO A 232 19.32 4.02 18.65
N GLY A 233 19.75 5.29 18.67
CA GLY A 233 21.16 5.66 18.59
C GLY A 233 21.81 5.24 17.27
N LYS A 234 23.10 4.89 17.34
CA LYS A 234 23.85 4.36 16.21
C LYS A 234 23.26 3.01 15.79
N THR A 235 22.67 2.93 14.61
CA THR A 235 21.80 1.81 14.22
C THR A 235 22.36 1.03 13.02
N LEU A 236 22.49 -0.29 13.18
CA LEU A 236 22.67 -1.22 12.06
C LEU A 236 21.31 -1.75 11.60
N VAL A 237 20.97 -1.53 10.33
CA VAL A 237 19.79 -2.11 9.68
C VAL A 237 20.23 -3.27 8.79
N VAL A 238 19.89 -4.50 9.16
CA VAL A 238 20.23 -5.69 8.37
C VAL A 238 19.08 -6.06 7.45
N GLY A 239 19.32 -5.99 6.15
CA GLY A 239 18.35 -6.26 5.11
C GLY A 239 18.39 -5.24 3.98
N ALA A 240 17.71 -5.57 2.88
CA ALA A 240 17.64 -4.73 1.68
C ALA A 240 16.21 -4.64 1.12
N SER A 241 15.22 -4.93 1.96
CA SER A 241 13.78 -4.78 1.67
C SER A 241 13.37 -3.30 1.71
N TYR A 242 12.17 -2.97 1.23
CA TYR A 242 11.64 -1.61 1.38
C TYR A 242 11.62 -1.17 2.85
N VAL A 243 11.21 -2.06 3.78
CA VAL A 243 11.25 -1.80 5.23
C VAL A 243 12.67 -1.44 5.72
N ALA A 244 13.70 -2.10 5.19
CA ALA A 244 15.09 -1.80 5.55
C ALA A 244 15.50 -0.39 5.10
N LEU A 245 15.24 -0.05 3.82
CA LEU A 245 15.63 1.23 3.24
C LEU A 245 14.80 2.40 3.79
N GLU A 246 13.51 2.18 4.04
CA GLU A 246 12.61 3.17 4.66
C GLU A 246 13.03 3.49 6.10
N CYS A 247 13.28 2.47 6.93
CA CYS A 247 13.71 2.67 8.31
C CYS A 247 15.08 3.34 8.38
N ALA A 248 16.07 2.83 7.64
CA ALA A 248 17.39 3.44 7.60
C ALA A 248 17.36 4.88 7.04
N GLY A 249 16.48 5.14 6.06
CA GLY A 249 16.28 6.44 5.47
C GLY A 249 15.73 7.48 6.45
N PHE A 250 14.69 7.15 7.23
CA PHE A 250 14.20 8.09 8.24
C PHE A 250 15.19 8.25 9.39
N LEU A 251 15.85 7.18 9.86
CA LEU A 251 16.87 7.29 10.91
C LEU A 251 18.02 8.23 10.51
N THR A 252 18.53 8.10 9.28
CA THR A 252 19.55 9.01 8.72
C THR A 252 19.03 10.45 8.66
N GLY A 253 17.82 10.66 8.13
CA GLY A 253 17.23 12.00 7.99
C GLY A 253 16.85 12.68 9.32
N LEU A 254 16.75 11.91 10.41
CA LEU A 254 16.62 12.40 11.79
C LEU A 254 17.99 12.64 12.48
N GLY A 255 19.11 12.45 11.77
CA GLY A 255 20.46 12.73 12.24
C GLY A 255 21.17 11.58 12.95
N LEU A 256 20.67 10.34 12.87
CA LEU A 256 21.28 9.17 13.54
C LEU A 256 22.29 8.47 12.63
N ASP A 257 23.46 8.10 13.18
CA ASP A 257 24.47 7.28 12.49
C ASP A 257 23.86 5.92 12.11
N THR A 258 23.60 5.74 10.83
CA THR A 258 22.79 4.63 10.32
C THR A 258 23.54 3.89 9.21
N THR A 259 23.71 2.58 9.39
CA THR A 259 24.37 1.69 8.44
C THR A 259 23.42 0.59 7.97
N ILE A 260 23.33 0.35 6.67
CA ILE A 260 22.56 -0.77 6.09
C ILE A 260 23.51 -1.90 5.71
N MET A 261 23.19 -3.14 6.10
CA MET A 261 23.89 -4.34 5.66
C MET A 261 23.10 -5.08 4.58
N ILE A 262 23.66 -5.13 3.37
CA ILE A 262 23.05 -5.71 2.17
C ILE A 262 23.82 -6.96 1.72
N ARG A 263 23.17 -8.12 1.80
CA ARG A 263 23.75 -9.42 1.39
C ARG A 263 23.85 -9.60 -0.14
N SER A 264 23.00 -8.94 -0.92
CA SER A 264 22.99 -9.06 -2.39
C SER A 264 22.53 -7.75 -3.06
N ILE A 265 21.32 -7.73 -3.60
CA ILE A 265 20.73 -6.58 -4.30
C ILE A 265 19.69 -5.85 -3.44
N PRO A 266 19.51 -4.53 -3.59
CA PRO A 266 18.40 -3.78 -2.99
C PRO A 266 17.07 -4.11 -3.67
N LEU A 267 15.98 -4.03 -2.89
CA LEU A 267 14.60 -4.12 -3.35
C LEU A 267 14.36 -5.28 -4.36
N ARG A 268 14.85 -6.49 -4.05
CA ARG A 268 14.62 -7.69 -4.89
C ARG A 268 13.12 -7.87 -5.17
N GLY A 269 12.75 -7.90 -6.46
CA GLY A 269 11.35 -7.92 -6.91
C GLY A 269 10.81 -6.54 -7.32
N PHE A 270 11.64 -5.49 -7.26
CA PHE A 270 11.42 -4.21 -7.92
C PHE A 270 12.49 -4.02 -8.99
N ASP A 271 12.19 -3.16 -9.97
CA ASP A 271 13.11 -2.73 -11.03
C ASP A 271 14.49 -2.33 -10.50
N GLN A 272 15.54 -3.03 -10.96
CA GLN A 272 16.87 -2.92 -10.38
C GLN A 272 17.61 -1.62 -10.76
N GLN A 273 17.21 -0.92 -11.83
CA GLN A 273 17.73 0.42 -12.12
C GLN A 273 17.21 1.41 -11.05
N MET A 274 15.89 1.42 -10.82
CA MET A 274 15.27 2.32 -9.82
C MET A 274 15.79 1.99 -8.42
N SER A 275 15.96 0.71 -8.12
CA SER A 275 16.49 0.22 -6.84
C SER A 275 17.93 0.65 -6.57
N SER A 276 18.75 0.79 -7.62
CA SER A 276 20.13 1.28 -7.51
C SER A 276 20.16 2.77 -7.19
N LEU A 277 19.45 3.59 -7.98
CA LEU A 277 19.28 5.04 -7.80
C LEU A 277 18.80 5.41 -6.38
N VAL A 278 17.84 4.64 -5.83
CA VAL A 278 17.38 4.82 -4.44
C VAL A 278 18.52 4.65 -3.43
N THR A 279 19.37 3.63 -3.57
CA THR A 279 20.52 3.44 -2.66
C THR A 279 21.65 4.45 -2.86
N GLU A 280 21.82 4.96 -4.09
CA GLU A 280 22.79 6.00 -4.41
C GLU A 280 22.39 7.34 -3.78
N TYR A 281 21.11 7.74 -3.91
CA TYR A 281 20.59 8.92 -3.20
C TYR A 281 20.77 8.77 -1.68
N MET A 282 20.39 7.62 -1.10
CA MET A 282 20.59 7.38 0.34
C MET A 282 22.06 7.47 0.78
N ALA A 283 23.00 6.99 -0.04
CA ALA A 283 24.43 7.13 0.24
C ALA A 283 24.89 8.60 0.17
N SER A 284 24.40 9.38 -0.80
CA SER A 284 24.67 10.83 -0.89
C SER A 284 24.17 11.60 0.33
N GLN A 285 23.07 11.15 0.94
CA GLN A 285 22.47 11.75 2.13
C GLN A 285 23.04 11.18 3.45
N GLY A 286 24.14 10.43 3.39
CA GLY A 286 24.91 9.99 4.56
C GLY A 286 24.57 8.60 5.12
N THR A 287 23.62 7.86 4.55
CA THR A 287 23.37 6.47 4.97
C THR A 287 24.55 5.58 4.54
N ARG A 288 25.18 4.88 5.49
CA ARG A 288 26.32 3.99 5.21
C ARG A 288 25.84 2.64 4.69
N PHE A 289 26.62 1.99 3.83
CA PHE A 289 26.28 0.69 3.23
C PHE A 289 27.41 -0.33 3.35
N LEU A 290 27.13 -1.47 4.01
CA LEU A 290 27.94 -2.68 4.00
C LEU A 290 27.38 -3.62 2.92
N ARG A 291 27.89 -3.49 1.68
CA ARG A 291 27.45 -4.27 0.52
C ARG A 291 28.21 -5.60 0.42
N GLY A 292 27.49 -6.67 0.06
CA GLY A 292 28.04 -8.03 0.01
C GLY A 292 28.30 -8.64 1.39
N CYS A 293 27.70 -8.13 2.45
CA CYS A 293 27.96 -8.58 3.83
C CYS A 293 26.79 -9.39 4.41
N THR A 294 27.11 -10.35 5.29
CA THR A 294 26.12 -11.07 6.12
C THR A 294 26.60 -11.13 7.58
N PRO A 295 25.75 -10.87 8.57
CA PRO A 295 26.16 -10.98 9.97
C PRO A 295 26.29 -12.46 10.38
N SER A 296 27.21 -12.73 11.29
CA SER A 296 27.46 -14.06 11.86
C SER A 296 27.08 -14.14 13.35
N ARG A 297 27.22 -13.04 14.11
CA ARG A 297 26.97 -12.99 15.56
C ARG A 297 26.65 -11.57 16.03
N VAL A 298 25.81 -11.46 17.07
CA VAL A 298 25.59 -10.23 17.84
C VAL A 298 25.90 -10.49 19.31
N ARG A 299 26.73 -9.66 19.93
CA ARG A 299 27.12 -9.76 21.34
C ARG A 299 26.90 -8.42 22.05
N ARG A 300 26.30 -8.45 23.24
CA ARG A 300 26.25 -7.25 24.10
C ARG A 300 27.57 -7.04 24.85
N LEU A 301 28.06 -5.80 24.84
CA LEU A 301 29.27 -5.35 25.52
C LEU A 301 28.96 -4.83 26.95
N PRO A 302 29.97 -4.69 27.84
CA PRO A 302 29.76 -4.27 29.23
C PRO A 302 29.22 -2.85 29.40
N ASP A 303 29.46 -1.97 28.43
CA ASP A 303 28.92 -0.60 28.35
C ASP A 303 27.45 -0.57 27.88
N GLY A 304 26.93 -1.71 27.42
CA GLY A 304 25.57 -1.88 26.91
C GLY A 304 25.44 -1.91 25.39
N GLN A 305 26.47 -1.50 24.63
CA GLN A 305 26.48 -1.51 23.16
C GLN A 305 26.37 -2.94 22.59
N LEU A 306 25.96 -3.05 21.33
CA LEU A 306 25.90 -4.28 20.56
C LEU A 306 27.09 -4.34 19.59
N GLN A 307 28.01 -5.27 19.83
CA GLN A 307 29.04 -5.66 18.87
C GLN A 307 28.43 -6.64 17.86
N VAL A 308 28.52 -6.31 16.58
CA VAL A 308 28.10 -7.19 15.48
C VAL A 308 29.34 -7.66 14.73
N THR A 309 29.42 -8.96 14.51
CA THR A 309 30.40 -9.61 13.63
C THR A 309 29.73 -9.93 12.29
N TRP A 310 30.40 -9.67 11.17
CA TRP A 310 29.92 -10.02 9.83
C TRP A 310 31.02 -10.49 8.89
N GLU A 311 30.64 -11.28 7.90
CA GLU A 311 31.50 -11.71 6.81
C GLU A 311 31.23 -10.87 5.55
N ASN A 312 32.28 -10.41 4.87
CA ASN A 312 32.21 -9.92 3.50
C ASN A 312 32.30 -11.10 2.51
N LEU A 313 31.20 -11.40 1.84
CA LEU A 313 31.04 -12.55 0.93
C LEU A 313 31.83 -12.46 -0.38
N THR A 314 32.47 -11.31 -0.66
CA THR A 314 33.33 -11.14 -1.84
C THR A 314 34.80 -11.40 -1.52
N SER A 315 35.24 -11.12 -0.28
CA SER A 315 36.64 -11.30 0.15
C SER A 315 36.85 -12.42 1.18
N GLY A 316 35.79 -13.05 1.69
CA GLY A 316 35.86 -14.06 2.75
C GLY A 316 36.45 -13.53 4.06
N LYS A 317 36.30 -12.22 4.33
CA LYS A 317 36.88 -11.57 5.52
C LYS A 317 35.80 -11.30 6.56
N GLU A 318 36.09 -11.65 7.81
CA GLU A 318 35.33 -11.20 8.97
C GLU A 318 35.71 -9.76 9.33
N ASP A 319 34.72 -8.97 9.75
CA ASP A 319 34.84 -7.59 10.20
C ASP A 319 33.81 -7.31 11.32
N VAL A 320 34.04 -6.26 12.13
CA VAL A 320 33.36 -6.04 13.41
C VAL A 320 33.05 -4.56 13.65
N GLY A 321 31.84 -4.27 14.13
CA GLY A 321 31.43 -2.90 14.48
C GLY A 321 30.49 -2.85 15.68
N THR A 322 30.53 -1.75 16.43
CA THR A 322 29.61 -1.49 17.55
C THR A 322 28.46 -0.57 17.13
N PHE A 323 27.28 -0.86 17.66
CA PHE A 323 26.02 -0.15 17.42
C PHE A 323 25.21 -0.13 18.71
N ASP A 324 24.34 0.87 18.89
CA ASP A 324 23.38 0.90 19.99
C ASP A 324 22.18 -0.03 19.70
N THR A 325 21.77 -0.09 18.43
CA THR A 325 20.62 -0.88 17.95
C THR A 325 20.95 -1.72 16.71
N VAL A 326 20.42 -2.95 16.66
CA VAL A 326 20.42 -3.81 15.46
C VAL A 326 18.98 -4.10 15.04
N LEU A 327 18.59 -3.65 13.85
CA LEU A 327 17.25 -3.78 13.27
C LEU A 327 17.23 -4.88 12.19
N TRP A 328 16.49 -5.96 12.43
CA TRP A 328 16.26 -7.02 11.44
C TRP A 328 15.11 -6.65 10.49
N ALA A 329 15.44 -6.43 9.22
CA ALA A 329 14.50 -6.10 8.14
C ALA A 329 14.60 -7.10 6.96
N ILE A 330 14.94 -8.36 7.27
CA ILE A 330 15.24 -9.46 6.33
C ILE A 330 13.98 -10.17 5.75
N GLY A 331 12.87 -9.43 5.64
CA GLY A 331 11.57 -9.90 5.16
C GLY A 331 10.57 -10.24 6.26
N ARG A 332 9.37 -10.66 5.85
CA ARG A 332 8.27 -11.11 6.73
C ARG A 332 7.89 -12.57 6.43
N ILE A 333 7.15 -13.21 7.34
CA ILE A 333 6.57 -14.56 7.22
C ILE A 333 5.05 -14.44 7.42
N PRO A 334 4.20 -15.10 6.61
CA PRO A 334 2.75 -15.11 6.83
C PRO A 334 2.35 -15.77 8.15
N GLU A 335 1.36 -15.21 8.84
CA GLU A 335 0.80 -15.76 10.10
C GLU A 335 -0.23 -16.85 9.79
N THR A 336 0.25 -17.96 9.24
CA THR A 336 -0.56 -19.13 8.84
C THR A 336 -0.35 -20.34 9.74
N LYS A 337 0.87 -20.55 10.26
CA LYS A 337 1.25 -21.75 11.02
C LYS A 337 0.45 -21.98 12.32
N SER A 338 0.01 -20.91 12.99
CA SER A 338 -0.76 -20.99 14.22
C SER A 338 -2.25 -21.25 14.01
N LEU A 339 -2.72 -21.30 12.75
CA LEU A 339 -4.13 -21.39 12.43
C LEU A 339 -4.66 -22.82 12.30
N ASN A 340 -3.83 -23.87 12.30
CA ASN A 340 -4.25 -25.25 12.00
C ASN A 340 -4.97 -25.39 10.63
N LEU A 341 -4.44 -24.76 9.57
CA LEU A 341 -5.09 -24.72 8.25
C LEU A 341 -5.38 -26.11 7.67
N GLU A 342 -4.60 -27.12 8.06
CA GLU A 342 -4.80 -28.52 7.69
C GLU A 342 -6.15 -29.09 8.19
N LYS A 343 -6.66 -28.65 9.35
CA LYS A 343 -7.98 -29.04 9.86
C LYS A 343 -9.13 -28.41 9.09
N ALA A 344 -8.86 -27.32 8.38
CA ALA A 344 -9.82 -26.62 7.54
C ALA A 344 -9.70 -27.02 6.05
N GLY A 345 -8.72 -27.82 5.63
CA GLY A 345 -8.48 -28.15 4.22
C GLY A 345 -7.89 -27.01 3.38
N VAL A 346 -7.33 -25.98 4.02
CA VAL A 346 -6.83 -24.76 3.34
C VAL A 346 -5.37 -24.94 2.90
N ASN A 347 -5.15 -25.00 1.59
CA ASN A 347 -3.83 -25.21 0.99
C ASN A 347 -2.95 -23.96 1.08
N THR A 348 -1.68 -24.18 1.44
CA THR A 348 -0.63 -23.15 1.43
C THR A 348 0.46 -23.50 0.42
N ASN A 349 1.16 -22.48 -0.07
CA ASN A 349 2.38 -22.68 -0.85
C ASN A 349 3.51 -23.16 0.09
N PRO A 350 4.13 -24.32 -0.14
CA PRO A 350 5.08 -24.90 0.82
C PRO A 350 6.30 -24.01 1.06
N ASN A 351 6.76 -23.27 0.05
CA ASN A 351 7.97 -22.46 0.12
C ASN A 351 7.75 -21.10 0.78
N SER A 352 6.64 -20.42 0.47
CA SER A 352 6.34 -19.07 0.98
C SER A 352 5.42 -19.06 2.21
N GLN A 353 4.74 -20.18 2.49
CA GLN A 353 3.72 -20.33 3.55
C GLN A 353 2.51 -19.37 3.42
N LYS A 354 2.38 -18.69 2.27
CA LYS A 354 1.17 -17.95 1.85
C LYS A 354 0.03 -18.92 1.55
N ILE A 355 -1.20 -18.43 1.67
CA ILE A 355 -2.40 -19.19 1.29
C ILE A 355 -2.56 -19.11 -0.24
N LEU A 356 -2.92 -20.23 -0.86
CA LEU A 356 -3.19 -20.26 -2.30
C LEU A 356 -4.65 -19.83 -2.53
N VAL A 357 -4.85 -18.82 -3.40
CA VAL A 357 -6.16 -18.28 -3.75
C VAL A 357 -6.34 -18.14 -5.27
N ASN A 358 -7.59 -18.12 -5.72
CA ASN A 358 -7.97 -17.72 -7.07
C ASN A 358 -8.14 -16.19 -7.19
N ALA A 359 -8.57 -15.70 -8.36
CA ALA A 359 -8.83 -14.27 -8.62
C ALA A 359 -10.21 -13.77 -8.14
N GLN A 360 -10.80 -14.49 -7.18
CA GLN A 360 -11.96 -14.13 -6.37
C GLN A 360 -11.61 -14.28 -4.86
N GLU A 361 -10.31 -14.34 -4.57
CA GLU A 361 -9.67 -14.49 -3.27
C GLU A 361 -10.13 -15.72 -2.44
N ALA A 362 -10.81 -16.67 -3.07
CA ALA A 362 -11.23 -17.94 -2.49
C ALA A 362 -10.07 -18.95 -2.47
N THR A 363 -10.00 -19.75 -1.42
CA THR A 363 -8.94 -20.75 -1.19
C THR A 363 -9.24 -22.08 -1.89
N SER A 364 -8.56 -23.17 -1.50
CA SER A 364 -8.95 -24.54 -1.86
C SER A 364 -10.32 -24.97 -1.30
N VAL A 365 -10.92 -24.18 -0.40
CA VAL A 365 -12.20 -24.45 0.24
C VAL A 365 -13.19 -23.33 -0.14
N PRO A 366 -14.31 -23.62 -0.82
CA PRO A 366 -15.12 -22.59 -1.49
C PRO A 366 -15.69 -21.47 -0.59
N HIS A 367 -15.93 -21.74 0.69
CA HIS A 367 -16.45 -20.76 1.65
C HIS A 367 -15.37 -20.08 2.50
N ILE A 368 -14.08 -20.41 2.27
CA ILE A 368 -12.93 -19.81 2.96
C ILE A 368 -12.11 -18.99 1.97
N TYR A 369 -11.85 -17.74 2.32
CA TYR A 369 -11.15 -16.74 1.50
C TYR A 369 -9.88 -16.23 2.22
N ALA A 370 -8.91 -15.67 1.51
CA ALA A 370 -7.70 -15.08 2.12
C ALA A 370 -7.24 -13.78 1.43
N ILE A 371 -6.94 -12.75 2.21
CA ILE A 371 -6.68 -11.38 1.72
C ILE A 371 -5.54 -10.65 2.44
N GLY A 372 -4.84 -9.75 1.75
CA GLY A 372 -3.71 -8.96 2.29
C GLY A 372 -2.37 -9.70 2.18
N ASP A 373 -1.44 -9.50 3.12
CA ASP A 373 -0.07 -10.03 3.07
C ASP A 373 0.03 -11.58 3.02
N VAL A 374 -1.06 -12.30 3.35
CA VAL A 374 -1.18 -13.76 3.16
C VAL A 374 -1.39 -14.18 1.69
N ALA A 375 -1.73 -13.21 0.83
CA ALA A 375 -1.83 -13.27 -0.63
C ALA A 375 -0.79 -12.33 -1.29
N GLU A 376 -1.02 -11.80 -2.49
CA GLU A 376 -0.03 -11.04 -3.29
C GLU A 376 -0.56 -9.67 -3.75
N VAL A 377 0.23 -8.60 -3.59
CA VAL A 377 -0.25 -7.20 -3.71
C VAL A 377 0.88 -6.25 -4.19
N PRO A 378 0.64 -5.31 -5.14
CA PRO A 378 1.61 -4.28 -5.58
C PRO A 378 1.89 -3.19 -4.51
N THR A 379 2.96 -2.40 -4.69
CA THR A 379 3.56 -1.59 -3.61
C THR A 379 4.10 -0.20 -4.06
N THR A 380 4.58 0.60 -3.10
CA THR A 380 5.27 1.90 -3.28
C THR A 380 6.21 2.10 -2.08
N VAL A 381 7.39 2.71 -2.28
CA VAL A 381 8.50 2.75 -1.31
C VAL A 381 8.81 4.18 -0.85
N PHE A 382 8.72 4.43 0.45
CA PHE A 382 8.89 5.76 1.07
C PHE A 382 10.32 5.97 1.60
N THR A 383 11.30 5.78 0.74
CA THR A 383 12.71 6.14 0.98
C THR A 383 12.93 7.66 0.99
N PRO A 384 14.10 8.17 1.42
CA PRO A 384 14.38 9.61 1.51
C PRO A 384 14.18 10.40 0.21
N LEU A 385 14.27 9.72 -0.93
CA LEU A 385 13.61 10.08 -2.19
C LEU A 385 12.51 9.01 -2.42
N GLU A 386 11.25 9.44 -2.57
CA GLU A 386 10.09 8.53 -2.69
C GLU A 386 10.13 7.78 -4.04
N TYR A 387 9.96 6.45 -4.06
CA TYR A 387 9.92 5.61 -5.26
C TYR A 387 8.52 4.99 -5.45
N GLY A 388 7.83 5.40 -6.51
CA GLY A 388 6.55 4.85 -6.95
C GLY A 388 6.68 4.03 -8.23
N CYS A 389 5.99 2.89 -8.27
CA CYS A 389 5.96 1.98 -9.41
C CYS A 389 4.57 1.40 -9.62
N VAL A 390 4.15 1.24 -10.88
CA VAL A 390 2.91 0.53 -11.24
C VAL A 390 3.09 -0.28 -12.52
N GLY A 391 2.74 -1.56 -12.44
CA GLY A 391 2.92 -2.54 -13.53
C GLY A 391 4.15 -3.43 -13.32
N LEU A 392 4.75 -3.87 -14.43
CA LEU A 392 5.97 -4.70 -14.44
C LEU A 392 7.22 -3.83 -14.24
N SER A 393 8.30 -4.42 -13.73
CA SER A 393 9.65 -3.87 -13.91
C SER A 393 10.11 -3.96 -15.37
N GLU A 394 11.17 -3.23 -15.75
CA GLU A 394 11.73 -3.29 -17.10
C GLU A 394 12.25 -4.70 -17.43
N GLU A 395 12.96 -5.33 -16.49
CA GLU A 395 13.47 -6.69 -16.62
C GLU A 395 12.35 -7.74 -16.74
N GLU A 396 11.22 -7.58 -16.04
CA GLU A 396 10.05 -8.44 -16.20
C GLU A 396 9.33 -8.19 -17.54
N ALA A 397 9.24 -6.95 -18.01
CA ALA A 397 8.64 -6.62 -19.30
C ALA A 397 9.43 -7.27 -20.44
N VAL A 398 10.75 -7.11 -20.45
CA VAL A 398 11.65 -7.74 -21.43
C VAL A 398 11.58 -9.27 -21.34
N THR A 399 11.66 -9.85 -20.13
CA THR A 399 11.57 -11.31 -19.92
C THR A 399 10.24 -11.90 -20.41
N ARG A 400 9.14 -11.14 -20.33
CA ARG A 400 7.79 -11.59 -20.69
C ARG A 400 7.43 -11.37 -22.16
N HIS A 401 8.02 -10.38 -22.83
CA HIS A 401 7.59 -9.92 -24.15
C HIS A 401 8.67 -9.95 -25.24
N GLY A 402 9.95 -10.09 -24.88
CA GLY A 402 11.08 -9.91 -25.79
C GLY A 402 11.57 -8.46 -25.79
N GLU A 403 12.88 -8.26 -25.90
CA GLU A 403 13.53 -6.93 -25.88
C GLU A 403 13.08 -6.10 -27.09
N GLU A 404 12.93 -6.75 -28.24
CA GLU A 404 12.44 -6.19 -29.50
C GLU A 404 10.97 -5.74 -29.48
N HIS A 405 10.24 -6.04 -28.40
CA HIS A 405 8.85 -5.64 -28.17
C HIS A 405 8.69 -4.65 -27.00
N VAL A 406 9.77 -4.15 -26.40
CA VAL A 406 9.72 -3.16 -25.30
C VAL A 406 10.47 -1.88 -25.69
N GLU A 407 9.78 -0.73 -25.68
CA GLU A 407 10.41 0.60 -25.80
C GLU A 407 10.34 1.31 -24.44
N VAL A 408 11.45 1.87 -23.98
CA VAL A 408 11.54 2.53 -22.66
C VAL A 408 11.73 4.03 -22.86
N TYR A 409 10.73 4.81 -22.47
CA TYR A 409 10.79 6.27 -22.49
C TYR A 409 11.22 6.77 -21.12
N HIS A 410 12.30 7.54 -21.02
CA HIS A 410 12.87 7.96 -19.74
C HIS A 410 13.34 9.43 -19.71
N ALA A 411 13.44 10.00 -18.52
CA ALA A 411 13.97 11.34 -18.29
C ALA A 411 14.48 11.54 -16.86
N TYR A 412 15.58 12.29 -16.72
CA TYR A 412 15.93 12.97 -15.48
C TYR A 412 15.22 14.33 -15.43
N TYR A 413 14.90 14.80 -14.22
CA TYR A 413 14.26 16.09 -13.99
C TYR A 413 14.72 16.70 -12.66
N LYS A 414 14.58 18.02 -12.49
CA LYS A 414 14.81 18.70 -11.22
C LYS A 414 13.49 19.28 -10.70
N PRO A 415 13.06 18.97 -9.45
CA PRO A 415 11.93 19.64 -8.81
C PRO A 415 12.15 21.16 -8.75
N LEU A 416 11.10 21.96 -8.93
CA LEU A 416 11.22 23.42 -8.85
C LEU A 416 11.62 23.86 -7.44
N GLU A 417 11.13 23.15 -6.43
CA GLU A 417 11.43 23.37 -5.02
C GLU A 417 12.93 23.16 -4.72
N PHE A 418 13.62 22.32 -5.51
CA PHE A 418 15.04 22.03 -5.37
C PHE A 418 15.94 23.06 -6.08
N THR A 419 15.40 24.00 -6.88
CA THR A 419 16.24 25.01 -7.55
C THR A 419 16.68 26.10 -6.59
N VAL A 420 15.75 26.64 -5.77
CA VAL A 420 16.06 27.68 -4.78
C VAL A 420 16.78 27.09 -3.57
N ALA A 421 16.36 25.91 -3.09
CA ALA A 421 17.05 25.19 -2.01
C ALA A 421 18.41 24.58 -2.40
N GLU A 422 18.90 24.83 -3.62
CA GLU A 422 20.18 24.35 -4.19
C GLU A 422 20.41 22.82 -4.16
N ARG A 423 19.39 22.04 -3.79
CA ARG A 423 19.45 20.59 -3.60
C ARG A 423 19.87 19.83 -4.85
N ASP A 424 20.59 18.74 -4.65
CA ASP A 424 20.84 17.77 -5.71
C ASP A 424 19.53 17.11 -6.19
N ALA A 425 19.49 16.81 -7.49
CA ALA A 425 18.42 16.10 -8.17
C ALA A 425 18.98 15.00 -9.09
N SER A 426 20.24 14.58 -8.96
CA SER A 426 20.88 13.64 -9.89
C SER A 426 20.20 12.27 -9.97
N GLN A 427 19.48 11.83 -8.92
CA GLN A 427 18.64 10.62 -8.93
C GLN A 427 17.14 10.89 -9.15
N CYS A 428 16.71 12.13 -9.41
CA CYS A 428 15.31 12.44 -9.75
C CYS A 428 15.01 12.02 -11.20
N TYR A 429 14.43 10.82 -11.33
CA TYR A 429 14.34 10.08 -12.58
C TYR A 429 12.97 9.41 -12.77
N VAL A 430 12.48 9.37 -14.01
CA VAL A 430 11.23 8.71 -14.41
C VAL A 430 11.47 7.86 -15.64
N LYS A 431 10.83 6.68 -15.70
CA LYS A 431 10.74 5.88 -16.92
C LYS A 431 9.35 5.25 -17.12
N VAL A 432 9.05 4.93 -18.37
CA VAL A 432 7.79 4.35 -18.83
C VAL A 432 8.12 3.27 -19.86
N SER A 433 7.93 2.01 -19.49
CA SER A 433 8.14 0.87 -20.39
C SER A 433 6.83 0.56 -21.11
N VAL A 434 6.85 0.54 -22.44
CA VAL A 434 5.67 0.31 -23.30
C VAL A 434 5.89 -0.86 -24.26
N LEU A 435 4.81 -1.56 -24.61
CA LEU A 435 4.87 -2.67 -25.55
C LEU A 435 4.74 -2.18 -27.01
N VAL A 436 5.72 -2.52 -27.83
CA VAL A 436 5.79 -2.18 -29.26
C VAL A 436 5.01 -3.22 -30.05
N VAL A 437 3.77 -2.89 -30.43
CA VAL A 437 2.95 -3.75 -31.29
C VAL A 437 3.37 -3.60 -32.74
N GLN A 438 4.19 -4.55 -33.24
CA GLN A 438 4.49 -4.65 -34.66
C GLN A 438 3.18 -4.86 -35.45
N GLY A 439 2.91 -3.99 -36.42
CA GLY A 439 1.73 -4.06 -37.30
C GLY A 439 0.94 -2.75 -37.45
N TRP A 440 1.08 -1.78 -36.53
CA TRP A 440 0.45 -0.46 -36.69
C TRP A 440 1.29 0.49 -37.56
N ALA A 441 1.25 0.24 -38.87
CA ALA A 441 1.53 1.27 -39.85
C ALA A 441 0.50 2.41 -39.68
N CYS A 442 0.96 3.65 -39.50
CA CYS A 442 0.05 4.80 -39.48
C CYS A 442 -0.70 4.88 -40.83
N PRO A 443 -2.06 4.96 -40.86
CA PRO A 443 -2.82 4.91 -42.11
C PRO A 443 -2.50 6.03 -43.13
N ALA A 444 -1.75 7.05 -42.74
CA ALA A 444 -1.38 8.22 -43.55
C ALA A 444 -0.08 8.04 -44.38
N ALA A 445 0.26 6.81 -44.79
CA ALA A 445 1.48 6.52 -45.55
C ALA A 445 1.29 5.55 -46.76
N ARG A 446 0.08 5.46 -47.33
CA ARG A 446 -0.16 4.75 -48.60
C ARG A 446 -0.15 5.70 -49.78
N ASP A 447 0.74 5.42 -50.73
CA ASP A 447 0.79 5.87 -52.13
C ASP A 447 0.23 7.26 -52.47
N ARG A 448 1.09 8.29 -52.37
CA ARG A 448 1.12 9.35 -53.39
C ARG A 448 2.10 8.96 -54.49
N GLY A 449 1.67 8.02 -55.34
CA GLY A 449 2.43 7.62 -56.52
C GLY A 449 2.72 8.82 -57.43
N ARG A 450 3.89 8.82 -58.09
CA ARG A 450 4.23 9.80 -59.12
C ARG A 450 3.25 9.68 -60.30
N ALA A 451 2.38 10.67 -60.48
CA ALA A 451 1.71 10.94 -61.75
C ALA A 451 2.34 12.20 -62.36
N GLY A 452 2.83 12.09 -63.60
CA GLY A 452 3.49 13.19 -64.31
C GLY A 452 2.52 14.23 -64.87
N THR A 453 3.05 15.41 -65.20
CA THR A 453 2.31 16.54 -65.78
C THR A 453 2.27 16.50 -67.32
N GLN A 454 1.12 16.92 -67.87
CA GLN A 454 0.89 17.43 -69.25
C GLN A 454 0.87 16.43 -70.44
N GLY A 455 -0.05 16.69 -71.38
CA GLY A 455 -0.02 16.20 -72.77
C GLY A 455 -1.34 15.58 -73.29
N GLY A 456 -2.08 16.29 -74.16
CA GLY A 456 -3.21 15.75 -74.92
C GLY A 456 -4.44 16.66 -75.01
N GLU A 457 -5.01 16.83 -76.21
CA GLU A 457 -6.14 17.74 -76.51
C GLU A 457 -7.38 17.01 -77.07
N ALA A 458 -8.57 17.56 -76.76
CA ALA A 458 -9.83 17.46 -77.53
C ALA A 458 -10.50 16.05 -77.68
N PRO A 459 -11.76 15.99 -78.18
CA PRO A 459 -12.93 16.69 -77.64
C PRO A 459 -14.17 15.77 -77.46
N CYS A 460 -15.14 16.18 -76.63
CA CYS A 460 -16.46 15.55 -76.53
C CYS A 460 -17.60 16.57 -76.69
N ASN A 461 -18.68 16.17 -77.36
CA ASN A 461 -19.76 17.07 -77.82
C ASN A 461 -20.84 17.37 -76.78
N HIS A 462 -21.44 18.54 -76.93
CA HIS A 462 -22.70 19.01 -76.33
C HIS A 462 -23.94 18.30 -76.97
N PRO A 463 -25.20 18.40 -76.41
CA PRO A 463 -25.71 19.55 -75.67
C PRO A 463 -26.64 19.34 -74.44
N HIS A 464 -26.93 20.50 -73.83
CA HIS A 464 -27.98 20.91 -72.89
C HIS A 464 -29.31 20.11 -72.84
N PRO A 465 -29.99 20.13 -71.67
CA PRO A 465 -30.97 21.20 -71.42
C PRO A 465 -30.47 22.42 -70.62
N ARG A 466 -31.29 23.50 -70.60
CA ARG A 466 -31.08 24.78 -69.89
C ARG A 466 -32.46 25.40 -69.49
N PRO A 467 -32.60 26.56 -68.79
CA PRO A 467 -33.33 26.59 -67.52
C PRO A 467 -34.36 27.75 -67.36
N GLY A 468 -34.88 27.92 -66.14
CA GLY A 468 -35.49 29.18 -65.64
C GLY A 468 -36.88 29.02 -65.01
N PRO A 469 -37.54 30.10 -64.56
CA PRO A 469 -37.07 31.49 -64.38
C PRO A 469 -37.18 32.01 -62.91
N PRO A 470 -36.76 33.25 -62.59
CA PRO A 470 -36.67 33.78 -61.20
C PRO A 470 -37.73 34.85 -60.83
N MET A 471 -37.87 35.16 -59.53
CA MET A 471 -38.41 36.46 -59.04
C MET A 471 -37.95 36.83 -57.61
N GLN A 472 -38.25 38.07 -57.18
CA GLN A 472 -37.76 38.78 -55.96
C GLN A 472 -38.95 39.21 -55.06
N PRO A 473 -38.78 40.07 -54.01
CA PRO A 473 -37.93 39.97 -52.81
C PRO A 473 -38.74 40.11 -51.48
N GLY A 474 -38.12 39.84 -50.32
CA GLY A 474 -38.71 40.08 -48.98
C GLY A 474 -37.69 40.01 -47.83
N VAL A 475 -37.88 40.80 -46.76
CA VAL A 475 -36.89 41.14 -45.70
C VAL A 475 -37.64 41.55 -44.41
N PRO A 476 -37.19 41.31 -43.15
CA PRO A 476 -36.11 40.45 -42.61
C PRO A 476 -36.50 39.54 -41.39
N SER A 477 -35.53 38.77 -40.87
CA SER A 477 -35.32 38.44 -39.43
C SER A 477 -36.17 37.32 -38.76
N PRO A 478 -35.70 36.69 -37.66
CA PRO A 478 -34.42 35.97 -37.55
C PRO A 478 -34.52 34.58 -36.89
N ALA A 479 -33.69 33.63 -37.33
CA ALA A 479 -33.32 32.42 -36.56
C ALA A 479 -31.90 31.97 -36.95
N GLY A 480 -31.15 31.41 -36.00
CA GLY A 480 -29.71 31.15 -36.16
C GLY A 480 -29.32 29.77 -36.71
N LEU A 481 -28.00 29.54 -36.79
CA LEU A 481 -27.30 28.33 -37.27
C LEU A 481 -27.42 28.13 -38.81
N THR A 482 -26.40 27.71 -39.57
CA THR A 482 -25.06 27.18 -39.24
C THR A 482 -24.06 27.47 -40.39
N ILE A 483 -22.78 27.08 -40.25
CA ILE A 483 -21.83 26.54 -41.27
C ILE A 483 -22.14 26.88 -42.75
N ASP A 484 -21.25 27.46 -43.56
CA ASP A 484 -19.84 27.05 -43.78
C ASP A 484 -18.90 28.21 -44.25
N SER A 485 -17.79 27.83 -44.88
CA SER A 485 -16.57 28.58 -45.16
C SER A 485 -16.41 29.06 -46.62
N VAL A 486 -15.21 29.54 -46.96
CA VAL A 486 -14.68 29.92 -48.30
C VAL A 486 -14.92 31.37 -48.77
N ALA A 487 -13.88 32.19 -48.63
CA ALA A 487 -13.27 32.92 -49.76
C ALA A 487 -11.86 33.41 -49.38
N CYS A 488 -10.86 33.17 -50.23
CA CYS A 488 -9.48 33.65 -50.03
C CYS A 488 -9.20 34.95 -50.78
N ARG A 489 -8.30 35.79 -50.26
CA ARG A 489 -7.32 36.52 -51.09
C ARG A 489 -6.06 36.90 -50.29
N TRP A 490 -4.92 36.90 -50.97
CA TRP A 490 -3.62 37.31 -50.43
C TRP A 490 -3.45 38.83 -50.46
N CYS A 491 -2.54 39.33 -49.62
CA CYS A 491 -1.40 40.10 -50.13
C CYS A 491 -0.17 39.89 -49.23
N ALA A 492 1.03 40.14 -49.73
CA ALA A 492 2.29 39.90 -49.01
C ALA A 492 3.26 41.06 -49.16
N CYS A 493 4.08 41.33 -48.13
CA CYS A 493 5.49 41.79 -48.18
C CYS A 493 5.98 42.17 -46.77
N GLY A 494 7.27 41.94 -46.48
CA GLY A 494 7.90 42.29 -45.20
C GLY A 494 9.12 41.41 -44.88
N SER A 495 10.31 41.85 -45.27
CA SER A 495 11.57 41.10 -45.16
C SER A 495 12.31 41.32 -43.82
N PRO A 496 13.24 40.41 -43.41
CA PRO A 496 13.70 40.30 -42.03
C PRO A 496 14.97 41.12 -41.70
N ARG A 497 15.42 41.03 -40.44
CA ARG A 497 16.81 41.30 -40.03
C ARG A 497 17.40 40.11 -39.28
N SER A 498 18.71 39.91 -39.46
CA SER A 498 19.58 38.92 -38.81
C SER A 498 19.86 39.33 -37.33
N TRP A 499 20.54 38.56 -36.46
CA TRP A 499 21.85 37.91 -36.60
C TRP A 499 21.96 36.54 -35.90
N SER A 500 22.99 35.79 -36.29
CA SER A 500 23.26 34.40 -35.90
C SER A 500 24.34 34.26 -34.83
N TRP A 501 24.28 33.18 -34.05
CA TRP A 501 25.45 32.42 -33.60
C TRP A 501 25.23 30.94 -33.89
N ALA A 502 26.31 30.20 -34.14
CA ALA A 502 26.27 28.81 -34.61
C ALA A 502 26.98 27.86 -33.65
N CYS A 503 26.45 26.64 -33.52
CA CYS A 503 27.16 25.49 -32.99
C CYS A 503 26.96 24.31 -33.95
N THR A 504 27.98 24.01 -34.75
CA THR A 504 28.02 22.83 -35.62
C THR A 504 28.88 21.74 -34.98
N SER A 505 28.24 20.73 -34.38
CA SER A 505 28.88 19.45 -34.06
C SER A 505 27.87 18.33 -34.23
N SER A 506 28.26 17.30 -34.99
CA SER A 506 27.42 16.15 -35.29
C SER A 506 27.36 15.18 -34.10
N VAL A 507 26.14 14.91 -33.61
CA VAL A 507 25.85 13.86 -32.62
C VAL A 507 24.79 12.94 -33.23
N PRO A 508 24.93 11.59 -33.16
CA PRO A 508 23.93 10.68 -33.71
C PRO A 508 22.59 10.80 -32.97
N MET A 509 21.48 10.75 -33.72
CA MET A 509 20.12 10.85 -33.16
C MET A 509 19.70 9.56 -32.42
N GLN A 510 20.01 9.46 -31.12
CA GLN A 510 19.44 8.45 -30.22
C GLN A 510 19.06 9.02 -28.85
N ALA A 511 17.91 9.69 -28.79
CA ALA A 511 17.03 9.80 -27.63
C ALA A 511 15.72 10.50 -28.07
N LYS A 512 14.56 9.86 -27.93
CA LYS A 512 13.25 10.54 -28.02
C LYS A 512 12.84 11.01 -26.63
N SER A 513 12.28 12.20 -26.51
CA SER A 513 11.99 12.78 -25.20
C SER A 513 10.62 12.33 -24.68
N LEU A 514 10.49 12.16 -23.36
CA LEU A 514 9.18 12.01 -22.70
C LEU A 514 8.19 13.15 -23.07
N LYS A 515 8.73 14.32 -23.46
CA LYS A 515 7.98 15.47 -24.00
C LYS A 515 7.18 15.12 -25.25
N ASP A 516 7.71 14.27 -26.13
CA ASP A 516 7.09 13.94 -27.41
C ASP A 516 5.83 13.06 -27.22
N LEU A 517 5.82 12.26 -26.15
CA LEU A 517 4.67 11.44 -25.75
C LEU A 517 3.59 12.27 -25.02
N LEU A 518 4.01 13.18 -24.13
CA LEU A 518 3.09 13.99 -23.31
C LEU A 518 2.49 15.18 -24.05
N TRP A 519 3.16 15.70 -25.10
CA TRP A 519 2.75 16.91 -25.82
C TRP A 519 2.30 16.64 -27.27
N GLY A 520 1.65 15.49 -27.49
CA GLY A 520 1.10 15.05 -28.77
C GLY A 520 0.33 16.16 -29.50
N SER A 521 0.73 16.43 -30.74
CA SER A 521 0.51 17.70 -31.43
C SER A 521 -0.96 18.14 -31.53
N SER A 522 -1.34 19.13 -30.70
CA SER A 522 -2.62 19.82 -30.82
C SER A 522 -2.47 21.32 -30.49
N LYS A 523 -2.82 22.20 -31.44
CA LYS A 523 -2.78 23.66 -31.28
C LYS A 523 -4.01 24.18 -30.51
N CYS A 524 -4.10 23.87 -29.23
CA CYS A 524 -5.06 24.53 -28.34
C CYS A 524 -4.52 25.91 -27.92
N ARG A 525 -5.36 26.94 -28.03
CA ARG A 525 -4.98 28.32 -27.70
C ARG A 525 -5.06 28.53 -26.19
N GLY A 526 -4.17 29.34 -25.64
CA GLY A 526 -4.30 29.78 -24.26
C GLY A 526 -5.53 30.66 -24.07
N ILE A 527 -6.26 30.44 -22.98
CA ILE A 527 -7.17 31.42 -22.38
C ILE A 527 -6.64 31.67 -20.97
N SER A 528 -6.58 32.93 -20.56
CA SER A 528 -6.05 33.37 -19.27
C SER A 528 -6.91 32.89 -18.10
N ALA A 529 -6.27 32.68 -16.95
CA ALA A 529 -6.96 32.39 -15.71
C ALA A 529 -7.92 33.53 -15.31
N LEU A 530 -9.12 33.15 -14.87
CA LEU A 530 -9.98 33.97 -14.02
C LEU A 530 -10.30 33.11 -12.80
N ASN A 531 -10.01 33.64 -11.61
CA ASN A 531 -10.57 33.11 -10.38
C ASN A 531 -12.04 33.48 -10.34
N ASP A 532 -12.89 32.54 -9.94
CA ASP A 532 -14.00 32.90 -9.06
C ASP A 532 -14.35 31.73 -8.13
N ALA A 533 -14.90 32.06 -6.97
CA ALA A 533 -15.24 31.11 -5.93
C ALA A 533 -16.76 30.98 -5.74
N GLN A 534 -17.17 29.94 -5.01
CA GLN A 534 -18.56 29.70 -4.56
C GLN A 534 -19.58 29.34 -5.67
N THR A 535 -19.86 28.05 -5.79
CA THR A 535 -21.26 27.55 -5.81
C THR A 535 -21.25 26.05 -5.48
N GLY A 536 -22.12 25.61 -4.57
CA GLY A 536 -22.15 24.23 -4.08
C GLY A 536 -23.35 23.45 -4.59
N VAL A 537 -23.13 22.55 -5.57
CA VAL A 537 -24.10 21.53 -6.01
C VAL A 537 -23.34 20.23 -6.31
N PRO A 538 -23.75 19.06 -5.81
CA PRO A 538 -23.06 17.79 -6.07
C PRO A 538 -23.40 17.23 -7.45
N LEU A 539 -22.42 17.19 -8.35
CA LEU A 539 -22.53 16.44 -9.61
C LEU A 539 -22.46 14.92 -9.35
N LYS A 540 -23.40 14.16 -9.92
CA LYS A 540 -23.34 12.69 -9.92
C LYS A 540 -22.16 12.23 -10.79
N ALA A 541 -21.18 11.59 -10.17
CA ALA A 541 -20.09 10.93 -10.90
C ALA A 541 -20.55 9.56 -11.42
N GLU A 542 -20.74 9.44 -12.72
CA GLU A 542 -20.79 8.12 -13.37
C GLU A 542 -19.39 7.48 -13.42
N ARG A 543 -19.34 6.16 -13.65
CA ARG A 543 -18.15 5.33 -13.40
C ARG A 543 -17.02 5.58 -14.40
N GLY A 544 -16.11 6.51 -14.08
CA GLY A 544 -14.79 6.67 -14.70
C GLY A 544 -13.64 6.23 -13.78
N MET A 545 -12.53 5.75 -14.35
CA MET A 545 -11.35 5.30 -13.59
C MET A 545 -10.70 6.44 -12.79
N VAL A 546 -10.51 6.22 -11.48
CA VAL A 546 -9.92 7.19 -10.56
C VAL A 546 -8.39 7.19 -10.68
N ILE A 547 -7.86 7.99 -11.61
CA ILE A 547 -6.41 8.28 -11.75
C ILE A 547 -6.04 9.66 -11.14
N GLY A 548 -7.03 10.51 -10.83
CA GLY A 548 -6.82 11.89 -10.39
C GLY A 548 -6.19 12.09 -9.00
N SER A 549 -6.01 11.04 -8.19
CA SER A 549 -5.54 11.16 -6.80
C SER A 549 -4.02 11.03 -6.62
N LEU A 550 -3.29 10.49 -7.61
CA LEU A 550 -1.83 10.28 -7.52
C LEU A 550 -1.00 11.49 -8.00
N LEU A 551 -1.52 12.27 -8.96
CA LEU A 551 -0.78 13.37 -9.58
C LEU A 551 -0.96 14.73 -8.90
N HIS A 552 -1.88 14.84 -7.92
CA HIS A 552 -2.32 16.13 -7.38
C HIS A 552 -1.48 16.68 -6.20
N ARG A 553 -0.22 16.25 -6.04
CA ARG A 553 0.72 16.80 -5.05
C ARG A 553 2.10 17.02 -5.67
N CYS A 554 2.53 18.27 -5.71
CA CYS A 554 3.88 18.68 -6.11
C CYS A 554 4.91 18.10 -5.13
N ARG A 555 5.59 17.03 -5.53
CA ARG A 555 6.68 16.38 -4.78
C ARG A 555 7.64 15.68 -5.76
N PRO A 556 8.93 15.49 -5.39
CA PRO A 556 9.85 14.64 -6.12
C PRO A 556 9.44 13.17 -5.99
N TYR A 557 9.29 12.48 -7.11
CA TYR A 557 9.04 11.04 -7.21
C TYR A 557 9.99 10.39 -8.22
N VAL A 558 10.65 9.31 -7.80
CA VAL A 558 11.22 8.34 -8.75
C VAL A 558 10.04 7.48 -9.23
N ALA A 559 9.79 7.44 -10.54
CA ALA A 559 8.51 6.94 -11.07
C ALA A 559 8.69 5.90 -12.20
N LEU A 560 7.93 4.80 -12.09
CA LEU A 560 7.76 3.78 -13.13
C LEU A 560 6.27 3.55 -13.41
N CYS A 561 5.86 3.67 -14.68
CA CYS A 561 4.50 3.33 -15.14
C CYS A 561 4.57 2.40 -16.34
N VAL A 562 3.82 1.28 -16.31
CA VAL A 562 3.58 0.43 -17.49
C VAL A 562 2.12 0.52 -17.92
N PHE A 563 1.90 0.87 -19.19
CA PHE A 563 0.56 0.93 -19.78
C PHE A 563 0.31 -0.27 -20.69
N SER A 564 -0.55 -1.20 -20.24
CA SER A 564 -1.15 -2.21 -21.11
C SER A 564 -2.45 -1.66 -21.71
N ARG A 565 -2.55 -1.63 -23.04
CA ARG A 565 -3.78 -1.29 -23.74
C ARG A 565 -4.53 -2.58 -24.07
N ALA A 566 -5.57 -2.88 -23.28
CA ALA A 566 -6.43 -4.04 -23.54
C ALA A 566 -6.99 -3.99 -24.98
N SER A 567 -6.97 -5.13 -25.67
CA SER A 567 -7.46 -5.22 -27.04
C SER A 567 -8.99 -5.07 -27.09
N PRO A 568 -9.54 -4.43 -28.13
CA PRO A 568 -10.99 -4.32 -28.30
C PRO A 568 -11.55 -5.68 -28.72
N GLN A 569 -11.98 -6.50 -27.75
CA GLN A 569 -12.84 -7.63 -28.07
C GLN A 569 -14.15 -7.14 -28.67
N THR A 570 -14.54 -7.72 -29.80
CA THR A 570 -15.76 -7.38 -30.53
C THR A 570 -16.99 -7.83 -29.74
N TRP A 571 -17.71 -6.88 -29.15
CA TRP A 571 -19.01 -7.15 -28.55
C TRP A 571 -20.04 -7.46 -29.64
N GLN A 572 -20.42 -8.73 -29.76
CA GLN A 572 -21.67 -9.08 -30.43
C GLN A 572 -22.83 -8.61 -29.56
N VAL A 573 -23.66 -7.71 -30.09
CA VAL A 573 -24.86 -7.24 -29.40
C VAL A 573 -25.96 -8.28 -29.55
N SER A 574 -26.18 -9.09 -28.51
CA SER A 574 -27.38 -9.91 -28.37
C SER A 574 -28.50 -9.05 -27.77
N SER A 575 -29.47 -8.64 -28.59
CA SER A 575 -30.61 -7.83 -28.15
C SER A 575 -31.61 -8.66 -27.33
N GLN A 576 -31.68 -8.41 -26.02
CA GLN A 576 -32.91 -8.64 -25.24
C GLN A 576 -33.34 -7.31 -24.61
N GLU A 577 -34.42 -6.76 -25.14
CA GLU A 577 -35.13 -5.65 -24.50
C GLU A 577 -35.75 -6.13 -23.18
N ARG A 578 -35.54 -5.37 -22.10
CA ARG A 578 -36.45 -5.37 -20.96
C ARG A 578 -36.77 -3.92 -20.61
N GLN A 579 -38.05 -3.58 -20.72
CA GLN A 579 -38.58 -2.30 -20.30
C GLN A 579 -38.37 -2.13 -18.80
N LEU A 580 -37.92 -0.94 -18.38
CA LEU A 580 -37.99 -0.50 -16.99
C LEU A 580 -38.84 0.78 -16.93
N ALA A 581 -39.66 0.87 -15.89
CA ALA A 581 -40.74 1.83 -15.80
C ALA A 581 -40.29 3.25 -15.39
N SER A 582 -41.24 4.19 -15.47
CA SER A 582 -41.07 5.61 -15.16
C SER A 582 -40.57 5.89 -13.73
N PRO A 583 -39.79 6.97 -13.50
CA PRO A 583 -39.36 7.37 -12.17
C PRO A 583 -40.54 7.92 -11.34
N ALA A 584 -40.61 7.54 -10.06
CA ALA A 584 -41.50 8.13 -9.08
C ALA A 584 -40.69 8.85 -7.98
N SER A 585 -41.13 10.07 -7.68
CA SER A 585 -40.71 11.01 -6.65
C SER A 585 -40.21 10.43 -5.31
N CYS A 586 -39.13 11.02 -4.80
CA CYS A 586 -39.01 11.40 -3.38
C CYS A 586 -38.30 12.77 -3.27
N TYR A 587 -38.60 13.49 -2.19
CA TYR A 587 -37.91 14.71 -1.74
C TYR A 587 -36.66 14.36 -0.92
#